data_AF-A0A0F0GRD9-F1
#
_entry.id   AF-A0A0F0GRD9-F1
#
_cell.length_a   1.000
_cell.length_b   1.000
_cell.length_c   1.000
_cell.angle_alpha   90.00
_cell.angle_beta   90.00
_cell.angle_gamma   90.00
#
_symmetry.space_group_name_H-M   'P 1'
#
loop_
_entity.id
_entity.type
_entity.pdbx_description
1 polymer ?
#
loop_
_entity_poly.entity_id
_entity_poly.type
_entity_poly.pdbx_seq_one_letter_code
_entity_poly.pdbx_strand_id
1 'polypeptide(L)'
;PAGCAEDAAVLGTVRMLAGRGVDVRRVELDGAARGAVAESLRQALADGSPVSGVLSLLALDRTVVESGVSAGLGGTLALVQALGDCGVAAPLWCVTRGAVSTGRSDRLV
;
A
#
# COMPACT_ATOMS: atom_id res chain seq x y z
N PRO A 1 -1.03 -4.59 3.36
CA PRO A 1 -1.40 -5.11 4.69
C PRO A 1 -0.76 -6.49 4.88
N ALA A 2 -0.13 -6.73 6.03
CA ALA A 2 0.50 -8.02 6.34
C ALA A 2 -0.48 -9.21 6.15
N GLY A 3 -1.75 -9.04 6.56
CA GLY A 3 -2.81 -10.06 6.38
C GLY A 3 -3.30 -10.31 4.94
N CYS A 4 -2.78 -9.57 3.94
CA CYS A 4 -3.16 -9.73 2.53
C CYS A 4 -1.96 -10.07 1.63
N ALA A 5 -0.79 -10.41 2.18
CA ALA A 5 0.42 -10.67 1.39
C ALA A 5 0.22 -11.78 0.35
N GLU A 6 -0.56 -12.81 0.71
CA GLU A 6 -0.91 -13.95 -0.13
C GLU A 6 -2.15 -13.74 -1.00
N ASP A 7 -2.78 -12.56 -0.96
CA ASP A 7 -3.94 -12.25 -1.80
C ASP A 7 -3.53 -12.35 -3.28
N ALA A 8 -4.32 -13.08 -4.08
CA ALA A 8 -4.04 -13.32 -5.48
C ALA A 8 -3.87 -12.03 -6.30
N ALA A 9 -4.55 -10.94 -5.93
CA ALA A 9 -4.39 -9.63 -6.55
C ALA A 9 -3.04 -8.98 -6.17
N VAL A 10 -2.60 -9.11 -4.92
CA VAL A 10 -1.29 -8.63 -4.44
C VAL A 10 -0.14 -9.40 -5.11
N LEU A 11 -0.26 -10.73 -5.16
CA LEU A 11 0.69 -11.60 -5.85
C LEU A 11 0.69 -11.38 -7.37
N GLY A 12 -0.48 -11.18 -7.97
CA GLY A 12 -0.61 -10.87 -9.39
C GLY A 12 0.03 -9.54 -9.77
N THR A 13 -0.17 -8.50 -8.96
CA THR A 13 0.38 -7.16 -9.21
C THR A 13 1.91 -7.16 -9.22
N VAL A 14 2.55 -7.75 -8.22
CA VAL A 14 4.02 -7.81 -8.16
C VAL A 14 4.59 -8.65 -9.30
N ARG A 15 3.99 -9.80 -9.61
CA ARG A 15 4.42 -10.62 -10.75
C ARG A 15 4.31 -9.86 -12.08
N MET A 16 3.23 -9.10 -12.27
CA MET A 16 3.02 -8.31 -13.48
C MET A 16 4.06 -7.19 -13.63
N LEU A 17 4.36 -6.47 -12.55
CA LEU A 17 5.38 -5.41 -12.55
C LEU A 17 6.78 -5.98 -12.80
N ALA A 18 7.15 -7.04 -12.08
CA ALA A 18 8.44 -7.71 -12.27
C ALA A 18 8.59 -8.29 -13.69
N GLY A 19 7.53 -8.88 -14.25
CA GLY A 19 7.51 -9.38 -15.62
C GLY A 19 7.66 -8.30 -16.70
N ARG A 20 7.47 -7.02 -16.34
CA ARG A 20 7.74 -5.85 -17.20
C ARG A 20 9.12 -5.24 -16.97
N GLY A 21 9.97 -5.87 -16.16
CA GLY A 21 11.32 -5.39 -15.84
C GLY A 21 11.36 -4.28 -14.79
N VAL A 22 10.28 -4.07 -14.04
CA VAL A 22 10.28 -3.16 -12.89
C VAL A 22 10.96 -3.86 -11.71
N ASP A 23 11.92 -3.19 -11.08
CA ASP A 23 12.45 -3.64 -9.79
C ASP A 23 11.42 -3.36 -8.69
N VAL A 24 10.90 -4.42 -8.07
CA VAL A 24 9.79 -4.33 -7.11
C VAL A 24 10.28 -4.78 -5.74
N ARG A 25 10.32 -3.83 -4.81
CA ARG A 25 10.49 -4.09 -3.39
C ARG A 25 9.15 -4.13 -2.68
N ARG A 26 8.84 -5.28 -2.06
CA ARG A 26 7.64 -5.42 -1.22
C ARG A 26 7.94 -4.91 0.19
N VAL A 27 7.03 -4.10 0.71
CA VAL A 27 7.05 -3.64 2.10
C VAL A 27 5.73 -4.03 2.74
N GLU A 28 5.78 -4.96 3.68
CA GLU A 28 4.63 -5.35 4.47
C GLU A 28 4.50 -4.41 5.66
N LEU A 29 3.28 -3.92 5.89
CA LEU A 29 2.97 -3.03 6.99
C LEU A 29 1.98 -3.75 7.90
N ASP A 30 2.32 -3.78 9.19
CA ASP A 30 1.47 -4.28 10.24
C ASP A 30 0.94 -3.10 11.07
N GLY A 31 -0.34 -2.80 10.91
CA GLY A 31 -1.00 -1.67 11.55
C GLY A 31 -0.78 -0.30 10.89
N ALA A 32 -1.27 0.73 11.58
CA ALA A 32 -1.36 2.11 11.11
C ALA A 32 -0.53 3.11 11.94
N ALA A 33 0.41 2.62 12.74
CA ALA A 33 1.28 3.49 13.53
C ALA A 33 2.34 4.15 12.64
N ARG A 34 2.26 5.48 12.46
CA ARG A 34 3.18 6.27 11.63
C ARG A 34 4.65 5.91 11.85
N GLY A 35 5.09 5.82 13.11
CA GLY A 35 6.47 5.50 13.46
C GLY A 35 6.91 4.12 12.99
N ALA A 36 6.05 3.12 13.13
CA ALA A 36 6.33 1.76 12.66
C ALA A 36 6.39 1.72 11.13
N VAL A 37 5.46 2.39 10.44
CA VAL A 37 5.46 2.49 8.98
C VAL A 37 6.72 3.20 8.46
N ALA A 38 7.12 4.30 9.08
CA ALA A 38 8.35 5.01 8.73
C ALA A 38 9.59 4.13 8.92
N GLU A 39 9.63 3.33 9.98
CA GLU A 39 10.73 2.41 10.20
C GLU A 39 10.80 1.30 9.13
N SER A 40 9.67 0.69 8.79
CA SER A 40 9.60 -0.28 7.68
C SER A 40 10.05 0.33 6.36
N LEU A 41 9.70 1.59 6.08
CA LEU A 41 10.16 2.29 4.88
C LEU A 41 11.67 2.55 4.92
N ARG A 42 12.23 3.02 6.04
CA ARG A 42 13.68 3.24 6.16
C ARG A 42 14.47 1.96 5.94
N GLN A 43 14.01 0.85 6.52
CA GLN A 43 14.63 -0.47 6.30
C GLN A 43 14.54 -0.88 4.83
N ALA A 44 13.37 -0.69 4.21
CA ALA A 44 13.19 -0.96 2.80
C ALA A 44 14.02 -0.05 1.88
N LEU A 45 14.42 1.14 2.32
CA LEU A 45 15.18 2.12 1.54
C LEU A 45 16.67 2.19 1.93
N ALA A 46 17.13 1.28 2.78
CA ALA A 46 18.47 1.33 3.37
C ALA A 46 19.61 1.21 2.34
N ASP A 47 19.33 0.64 1.17
CA ASP A 47 20.29 0.52 0.07
C ASP A 47 20.46 1.81 -0.75
N GLY A 48 19.66 2.85 -0.47
CA GLY A 48 19.72 4.14 -1.16
C GLY A 48 19.22 4.12 -2.59
N SER A 49 18.58 3.02 -3.03
CA SER A 49 18.04 2.93 -4.39
C SER A 49 16.93 3.97 -4.60
N PRO A 50 16.94 4.71 -5.73
CA PRO A 50 15.95 5.75 -5.98
C PRO A 50 14.55 5.13 -6.14
N VAL A 51 13.57 5.75 -5.48
CA VAL A 51 12.16 5.33 -5.58
C VAL A 51 11.52 6.02 -6.78
N SER A 52 11.13 5.23 -7.78
CA SER A 52 10.41 5.77 -8.96
C SER A 52 8.91 5.96 -8.70
N GLY A 53 8.38 5.31 -7.67
CA GLY A 53 7.00 5.44 -7.24
C GLY A 53 6.59 4.38 -6.23
N VAL A 54 5.43 4.59 -5.59
CA VAL A 54 4.91 3.76 -4.51
C VAL A 54 3.52 3.28 -4.87
N LEU A 55 3.30 1.96 -4.87
CA LEU A 55 1.99 1.36 -5.09
C LEU A 55 1.44 0.83 -3.77
N SER A 56 0.40 1.49 -3.25
CA SER A 56 -0.29 1.09 -2.02
C SER A 56 -1.45 0.15 -2.33
N LEU A 57 -1.42 -1.02 -1.70
CA LEU A 57 -2.50 -2.01 -1.68
C LEU A 57 -3.24 -2.02 -0.33
N LEU A 58 -3.01 -1.00 0.51
CA LEU A 58 -3.54 -0.95 1.88
C LEU A 58 -5.07 -0.84 1.91
N ALA A 59 -5.67 -0.15 0.95
CA ALA A 59 -7.12 0.02 0.86
C ALA A 59 -7.90 -1.29 0.60
N LEU A 60 -7.21 -2.39 0.32
CA LEU A 60 -7.84 -3.72 0.23
C LEU A 60 -8.20 -4.30 1.60
N ASP A 61 -7.52 -3.84 2.67
CA ASP A 61 -7.89 -4.17 4.04
C ASP A 61 -9.00 -3.22 4.52
N ARG A 62 -10.21 -3.78 4.59
CA ARG A 62 -11.42 -3.05 4.95
C ARG A 62 -11.92 -3.39 6.35
N THR A 63 -11.09 -4.06 7.15
CA THR A 63 -11.40 -4.40 8.54
C THR A 63 -11.61 -3.10 9.32
N VAL A 64 -12.80 -2.93 9.89
CA VAL A 64 -13.11 -1.77 10.73
C VAL A 64 -12.52 -2.02 12.11
N VAL A 65 -11.65 -1.12 12.56
CA VAL A 65 -11.07 -1.18 13.91
C VAL A 65 -11.92 -0.38 14.90
N GLU A 66 -11.61 -0.45 16.19
CA GLU A 66 -12.40 0.19 17.27
C GLU A 66 -12.66 1.69 17.07
N SER A 67 -11.77 2.40 16.37
CA SER A 67 -11.94 3.82 16.04
C SER A 67 -13.03 4.10 14.99
N GLY A 68 -13.65 3.06 14.42
CA GLY A 68 -14.63 3.18 13.34
C GLY A 68 -14.01 3.42 11.95
N VAL A 69 -12.68 3.51 11.88
CA VAL A 69 -11.91 3.68 10.63
C VAL A 69 -11.47 2.31 10.12
N SER A 70 -11.40 2.11 8.79
CA SER A 70 -10.83 0.88 8.25
C SER A 70 -9.32 0.84 8.43
N ALA A 71 -8.77 -0.34 8.70
CA ALA A 71 -7.33 -0.56 8.81
C ALA A 71 -6.58 -0.05 7.57
N GLY A 72 -7.13 -0.25 6.38
CA GLY A 72 -6.57 0.26 5.13
C GLY A 72 -6.54 1.78 5.02
N LEU A 73 -7.56 2.49 5.52
CA LEU A 73 -7.56 3.95 5.54
C LEU A 73 -6.54 4.50 6.56
N GLY A 74 -6.52 3.94 7.77
CA GLY A 74 -5.52 4.29 8.79
C GLY A 74 -4.09 4.04 8.29
N GLY A 75 -3.84 2.88 7.68
CA GLY A 75 -2.55 2.54 7.09
C GLY A 75 -2.16 3.46 5.93
N THR A 76 -3.11 3.85 5.08
CA THR A 76 -2.84 4.78 3.97
C THR A 76 -2.44 6.16 4.49
N LEU A 77 -3.09 6.67 5.53
CA LEU A 77 -2.70 7.94 6.17
C LEU A 77 -1.29 7.85 6.77
N ALA A 78 -1.00 6.77 7.49
CA ALA A 78 0.32 6.53 8.06
C ALA A 78 1.41 6.43 6.99
N LEU A 79 1.12 5.79 5.86
CA LEU A 79 2.02 5.69 4.71
C LEU A 79 2.34 7.07 4.12
N VAL A 80 1.33 7.91 3.88
CA VAL A 80 1.55 9.27 3.34
C VAL A 80 2.47 10.07 4.27
N GLN A 81 2.22 10.01 5.58
CA GLN A 81 3.05 10.70 6.57
C GLN A 81 4.48 10.16 6.60
N ALA A 82 4.64 8.83 6.60
CA ALA A 82 5.93 8.17 6.65
C ALA A 82 6.78 8.39 5.39
N LEU A 83 6.17 8.47 4.21
CA LEU A 83 6.86 8.84 2.96
C LEU A 83 7.45 10.26 3.07
N GLY A 84 6.68 11.19 3.65
CA GLY A 84 7.16 12.53 3.97
C GLY A 84 8.33 12.52 4.95
N ASP A 85 8.24 11.72 6.01
CA ASP A 85 9.32 11.57 7.01
C ASP A 85 10.61 10.97 6.43
N CYS A 86 10.48 10.15 5.38
CA CYS A 86 11.61 9.54 4.67
C CYS A 86 12.11 10.38 3.50
N GLY A 87 11.49 11.55 3.22
CA GLY A 87 11.86 12.39 2.09
C GLY A 87 11.56 11.78 0.71
N VAL A 88 10.65 10.81 0.64
CA VAL A 88 10.27 10.16 -0.63
C VAL A 88 9.28 11.06 -1.37
N ALA A 89 9.75 11.70 -2.44
CA ALA A 89 8.94 12.57 -3.30
C ALA A 89 8.29 11.84 -4.49
N ALA A 90 8.49 10.53 -4.59
CA ALA A 90 7.96 9.72 -5.67
C ALA A 90 6.41 9.65 -5.62
N PRO A 91 5.73 9.54 -6.77
CA PRO A 91 4.27 9.44 -6.81
C PRO A 91 3.76 8.23 -6.01
N LEU A 92 2.66 8.43 -5.29
CA LEU A 92 1.91 7.38 -4.59
C LEU A 92 0.62 7.05 -5.37
N TRP A 93 0.43 5.78 -5.72
CA TRP A 93 -0.81 5.26 -6.28
C TRP A 93 -1.50 4.33 -5.28
N CYS A 94 -2.76 4.61 -4.97
CA CYS A 94 -3.58 3.77 -4.10
C CYS A 94 -4.53 2.91 -4.93
N VAL A 95 -4.40 1.59 -4.82
CA VAL A 95 -5.29 0.64 -5.50
C VAL A 95 -6.48 0.33 -4.60
N THR A 96 -7.68 0.45 -5.16
CA THR A 96 -8.95 0.12 -4.50
C THR A 96 -9.69 -0.95 -5.29
N ARG A 97 -10.66 -1.62 -4.66
CA ARG A 97 -11.50 -2.63 -5.31
C ARG A 97 -12.97 -2.40 -4.94
N GLY A 98 -13.81 -2.26 -5.96
CA GLY A 98 -15.25 -2.01 -5.80
C GLY A 98 -15.59 -0.73 -5.01
N ALA A 99 -14.65 0.20 -4.95
CA ALA A 99 -14.85 1.50 -4.29
C ALA A 99 -15.61 2.50 -5.16
N VAL A 100 -15.64 2.28 -6.48
CA VAL A 100 -16.29 3.15 -7.47
C VAL A 100 -17.09 2.30 -8.45
N SER A 101 -18.16 2.88 -9.00
CA SER A 101 -18.98 2.29 -10.06
C SER A 101 -18.89 3.16 -11.31
N THR A 102 -18.60 2.53 -12.43
CA THR A 102 -18.58 3.11 -13.79
C THR A 102 -19.86 2.80 -14.57
N GLY A 103 -20.72 1.95 -14.03
CA GLY A 103 -22.00 1.58 -14.63
C GLY A 103 -22.79 0.60 -13.76
N ARG A 104 -24.04 0.33 -14.19
CA ARG A 104 -25.01 -0.46 -13.43
C ARG A 104 -24.58 -1.92 -13.17
N SER A 105 -23.65 -2.42 -13.96
CA SER A 105 -23.12 -3.78 -13.83
C SER A 105 -22.02 -3.91 -12.77
N ASP A 106 -21.51 -2.80 -12.25
CA ASP A 106 -20.41 -2.81 -11.29
C ASP A 106 -20.93 -3.14 -9.89
N ARG A 107 -20.26 -4.11 -9.26
CA ARG A 107 -20.50 -4.42 -7.86
C ARG A 107 -19.63 -3.52 -6.98
N LEU A 108 -20.28 -2.65 -6.23
CA LEU A 108 -19.67 -1.99 -5.08
C LEU A 108 -19.57 -2.98 -3.93
N VAL A 109 -18.48 -2.91 -3.18
CA VAL A 109 -18.20 -3.82 -2.05
C VAL A 109 -17.69 -3.08 -0.86
#